data_AF-A0A6A6SNS4-F1
#
_entry.id   AF-A0A6A6SNS4-F1
#
_cell.length_a   1.000
_cell.length_b   1.000
_cell.length_c   1.000
_cell.angle_alpha   90.00
_cell.angle_beta   90.00
_cell.angle_gamma   90.00
#
_symmetry.space_group_name_H-M   'P 1'
#
loop_
_entity.id
_entity.type
_entity.pdbx_description
1 polymer ?
#
loop_
_entity_poly.entity_id
_entity_poly.type
_entity_poly.pdbx_seq_one_letter_code
_entity_poly.pdbx_strand_id
1 'polypeptide(L)'
;MVSTRHHPREFPASEASPRKKTSRNSTLSPAPESPTTDNYKTTTASDPIVLVRNNMATSNSNGVSKANASSSAGWSHTASNITIAWIVISLPLVIWDSLYILLRPHTMEGGKLQWPIWKPYEIYAAIDHVYGWPGWNNNDGFGGAQGAINAIEAVLYGLYLAIVWNHGKASKGGRGVQVGEGVSGWVAGGMRVEGRTGNRALVIGFTAAVMTLSKTLLYCEYIASMGMGCL
;
A
#
# COMPACT_ATOMS: atom_id res chain seq x y z
N MET A 1 33.01 -40.38 47.92
CA MET A 1 32.01 -39.71 47.06
C MET A 1 32.80 -38.91 46.01
N VAL A 2 32.69 -39.19 44.71
CA VAL A 2 31.61 -38.74 43.78
C VAL A 2 31.77 -37.23 43.47
N SER A 3 31.94 -36.75 42.24
CA SER A 3 31.96 -37.44 40.93
C SER A 3 32.92 -36.82 39.89
N THR A 4 32.92 -37.41 38.69
CA THR A 4 33.76 -37.14 37.51
C THR A 4 33.64 -35.74 36.89
N ARG A 5 34.70 -35.32 36.20
CA ARG A 5 34.73 -34.12 35.33
C ARG A 5 33.79 -34.31 34.13
N HIS A 6 32.96 -33.31 33.82
CA HIS A 6 32.22 -33.27 32.55
C HIS A 6 33.12 -32.81 31.40
N HIS A 7 33.06 -33.52 30.26
CA HIS A 7 33.59 -33.03 28.98
C HIS A 7 32.55 -32.18 28.24
N PRO A 8 32.97 -31.24 27.37
CA PRO A 8 32.11 -30.71 26.31
C PRO A 8 31.62 -31.85 25.42
N ARG A 9 30.37 -31.80 24.99
CA ARG A 9 29.82 -32.76 24.01
C ARG A 9 29.77 -32.08 22.65
N GLU A 10 30.61 -32.53 21.74
CA GLU A 10 30.56 -32.07 20.34
C GLU A 10 29.22 -32.48 19.71
N PHE A 11 28.68 -31.59 18.86
CA PHE A 11 27.51 -31.91 18.07
C PHE A 11 27.91 -32.82 16.89
N PRO A 12 27.20 -33.94 16.64
CA PRO A 12 27.49 -34.78 15.48
C PRO A 12 27.24 -33.99 14.18
N ALA A 13 28.09 -34.22 13.18
CA ALA A 13 27.97 -33.58 11.88
C ALA A 13 26.65 -33.96 11.19
N SER A 14 26.09 -33.04 10.40
CA SER A 14 24.89 -33.27 9.60
C SER A 14 25.15 -34.28 8.48
N GLU A 15 24.65 -35.51 8.61
CA GLU A 15 24.76 -36.54 7.57
C GLU A 15 24.02 -36.12 6.29
N ALA A 16 24.71 -36.26 5.15
CA ALA A 16 24.14 -35.94 3.84
C ALA A 16 23.28 -37.11 3.32
N SER A 17 21.95 -36.95 3.36
CA SER A 17 21.02 -37.94 2.80
C SER A 17 21.11 -38.00 1.26
N PRO A 18 20.92 -39.18 0.61
CA PRO A 18 21.65 -39.49 -0.62
C PRO A 18 20.97 -39.06 -1.93
N ARG A 19 21.78 -38.58 -2.88
CA ARG A 19 21.42 -38.59 -4.32
C ARG A 19 21.40 -40.03 -4.86
N LYS A 20 20.40 -40.38 -5.67
CA LYS A 20 20.51 -41.45 -6.68
C LYS A 20 20.00 -40.98 -8.04
N LYS A 21 20.49 -41.61 -9.13
CA LYS A 21 20.51 -41.04 -10.49
C LYS A 21 19.51 -41.68 -11.47
N THR A 22 18.87 -40.84 -12.28
CA THR A 22 18.48 -40.97 -13.71
C THR A 22 18.37 -42.36 -14.38
N SER A 23 17.18 -42.65 -14.93
CA SER A 23 16.90 -43.49 -16.12
C SER A 23 15.38 -43.42 -16.40
N ARG A 24 14.81 -43.25 -17.60
CA ARG A 24 15.18 -42.88 -19.00
C ARG A 24 13.92 -42.17 -19.60
N ASN A 25 13.76 -41.73 -20.85
CA ASN A 25 14.47 -41.90 -22.13
C ASN A 25 14.35 -40.62 -23.00
N SER A 26 15.12 -40.50 -24.09
CA SER A 26 15.14 -39.35 -25.01
C SER A 26 13.91 -39.22 -25.93
N THR A 27 13.67 -38.02 -26.50
CA THR A 27 13.71 -37.76 -27.96
C THR A 27 13.57 -36.25 -28.31
N LEU A 28 14.62 -35.73 -28.96
CA LEU A 28 14.73 -34.61 -29.92
C LEU A 28 13.77 -33.39 -29.92
N SER A 29 14.37 -32.20 -30.00
CA SER A 29 13.76 -30.93 -30.42
C SER A 29 13.53 -30.84 -31.93
N PRO A 30 12.66 -29.92 -32.39
CA PRO A 30 12.84 -29.16 -33.61
C PRO A 30 13.18 -27.68 -33.31
N ALA A 31 14.03 -27.07 -34.13
CA ALA A 31 14.22 -25.61 -34.16
C ALA A 31 13.27 -24.97 -35.19
N PRO A 32 12.89 -23.68 -35.04
CA PRO A 32 12.16 -22.96 -36.08
C PRO A 32 13.11 -22.49 -37.19
N GLU A 33 13.00 -23.06 -38.39
CA GLU A 33 13.68 -22.55 -39.58
C GLU A 33 12.87 -21.43 -40.25
N SER A 34 13.57 -20.39 -40.73
CA SER A 34 12.96 -19.22 -41.38
C SER A 34 12.84 -19.42 -42.90
N PRO A 35 11.64 -19.26 -43.50
CA PRO A 35 11.51 -19.21 -44.96
C PRO A 35 11.90 -17.82 -45.48
N THR A 36 13.16 -17.67 -45.91
CA THR A 36 13.56 -16.54 -46.78
C THR A 36 13.23 -16.87 -48.23
N THR A 37 12.34 -16.11 -48.86
CA THR A 37 12.06 -16.19 -50.30
C THR A 37 12.37 -14.85 -50.96
N ASP A 38 13.40 -14.81 -51.81
CA ASP A 38 13.47 -13.80 -52.87
C ASP A 38 14.44 -14.19 -54.00
N ASN A 39 13.91 -14.09 -55.24
CA ASN A 39 14.56 -13.81 -56.52
C ASN A 39 15.87 -14.50 -56.97
N TYR A 40 15.78 -15.19 -58.11
CA TYR A 40 16.57 -14.85 -59.31
C TYR A 40 15.82 -15.20 -60.62
N LYS A 41 15.73 -14.21 -61.54
CA LYS A 41 15.79 -14.25 -63.03
C LYS A 41 15.43 -15.56 -63.79
N THR A 42 14.67 -15.61 -64.89
CA THR A 42 13.94 -14.62 -65.76
C THR A 42 12.91 -15.43 -66.64
N THR A 43 12.18 -15.01 -67.69
CA THR A 43 12.25 -13.90 -68.68
C THR A 43 10.84 -13.60 -69.29
N THR A 44 10.80 -12.84 -70.42
CA THR A 44 9.75 -12.72 -71.47
C THR A 44 8.81 -13.93 -71.69
N ALA A 45 7.52 -13.80 -72.09
CA ALA A 45 6.85 -12.72 -72.83
C ALA A 45 5.30 -12.65 -72.64
N SER A 46 4.73 -11.45 -72.85
CA SER A 46 3.37 -11.09 -73.36
C SER A 46 2.09 -11.83 -72.92
N ASP A 47 1.12 -11.05 -72.43
CA ASP A 47 -0.32 -11.38 -72.21
C ASP A 47 -1.04 -11.95 -73.45
N PRO A 48 -2.15 -12.73 -73.32
CA PRO A 48 -3.48 -12.11 -73.08
C PRO A 48 -4.58 -12.94 -72.34
N ILE A 49 -5.45 -12.23 -71.59
CA ILE A 49 -6.92 -12.43 -71.42
C ILE A 49 -7.46 -13.75 -70.77
N VAL A 50 -8.49 -13.64 -69.91
CA VAL A 50 -9.80 -14.38 -69.94
C VAL A 50 -10.66 -14.10 -68.69
N LEU A 51 -11.98 -13.94 -68.89
CA LEU A 51 -13.00 -13.90 -67.83
C LEU A 51 -13.30 -15.30 -67.25
N VAL A 52 -13.48 -15.40 -65.93
CA VAL A 52 -14.48 -16.30 -65.31
C VAL A 52 -15.20 -15.53 -64.19
N ARG A 53 -16.45 -15.92 -63.88
CA ARG A 53 -17.44 -15.15 -63.12
C ARG A 53 -18.27 -16.07 -62.19
N ASN A 54 -18.96 -15.48 -61.20
CA ASN A 54 -19.88 -16.10 -60.23
C ASN A 54 -19.18 -16.92 -59.12
N ASN A 55 -19.76 -17.13 -57.93
CA ASN A 55 -21.16 -16.98 -57.50
C ASN A 55 -21.32 -16.35 -56.10
N MET A 56 -22.54 -15.86 -55.81
CA MET A 56 -22.95 -15.33 -54.50
C MET A 56 -23.43 -16.48 -53.58
N ALA A 57 -23.10 -16.44 -52.29
CA ALA A 57 -23.59 -17.41 -51.30
C ALA A 57 -23.96 -16.72 -49.97
N THR A 58 -25.26 -16.63 -49.68
CA THR A 58 -25.80 -15.94 -48.50
C THR A 58 -25.95 -16.92 -47.32
N SER A 59 -24.97 -16.95 -46.41
CA SER A 59 -25.02 -17.80 -45.22
C SER A 59 -25.54 -17.03 -44.00
N ASN A 60 -26.84 -17.15 -43.73
CA ASN A 60 -27.46 -16.65 -42.51
C ASN A 60 -27.09 -17.54 -41.31
N SER A 61 -26.33 -17.03 -40.35
CA SER A 61 -25.97 -17.75 -39.11
C SER A 61 -26.46 -17.00 -37.87
N ASN A 62 -27.41 -17.61 -37.15
CA ASN A 62 -27.84 -17.17 -35.82
C ASN A 62 -26.70 -17.41 -34.81
N GLY A 63 -25.78 -16.46 -34.73
CA GLY A 63 -24.60 -16.49 -33.88
C GLY A 63 -24.91 -16.34 -32.39
N VAL A 64 -25.16 -17.48 -31.74
CA VAL A 64 -24.87 -17.82 -30.34
C VAL A 64 -24.58 -16.66 -29.39
N SER A 65 -25.43 -16.55 -28.35
CA SER A 65 -25.14 -16.08 -26.99
C SER A 65 -23.94 -15.15 -26.82
N LYS A 66 -24.23 -13.86 -26.57
CA LYS A 66 -23.26 -12.86 -26.11
C LYS A 66 -22.58 -13.34 -24.82
N ALA A 67 -21.48 -14.07 -24.96
CA ALA A 67 -20.75 -14.65 -23.85
C ALA A 67 -20.41 -13.54 -22.86
N ASN A 68 -20.65 -13.77 -21.57
CA ASN A 68 -20.20 -12.86 -20.53
C ASN A 68 -18.69 -12.70 -20.69
N ALA A 69 -18.27 -11.52 -21.15
CA ALA A 69 -16.87 -11.15 -21.13
C ALA A 69 -16.43 -11.22 -19.66
N SER A 70 -15.64 -12.24 -19.35
CA SER A 70 -14.95 -12.38 -18.07
C SER A 70 -13.95 -11.25 -17.98
N SER A 71 -14.44 -10.08 -17.57
CA SER A 71 -13.64 -8.87 -17.39
C SER A 71 -12.45 -9.24 -16.53
N SER A 72 -11.26 -9.17 -17.14
CA SER A 72 -10.02 -9.61 -16.51
C SER A 72 -9.93 -8.96 -15.14
N ALA A 73 -9.90 -9.78 -14.10
CA ALA A 73 -10.31 -9.37 -12.75
C ALA A 73 -9.33 -8.34 -12.17
N GLY A 74 -9.57 -7.08 -12.52
CA GLY A 74 -8.67 -5.97 -12.26
C GLY A 74 -8.39 -5.86 -10.79
N TRP A 75 -7.10 -5.74 -10.45
CA TRP A 75 -6.67 -5.50 -9.09
C TRP A 75 -7.45 -4.31 -8.49
N SER A 76 -7.84 -4.42 -7.23
CA SER A 76 -8.57 -3.36 -6.53
C SER A 76 -8.13 -3.23 -5.08
N HIS A 77 -7.90 -2.00 -4.64
CA HIS A 77 -7.82 -1.67 -3.22
C HIS A 77 -9.20 -1.81 -2.59
N THR A 78 -9.30 -2.10 -1.30
CA THR A 78 -10.57 -2.06 -0.57
C THR A 78 -10.34 -1.60 0.86
N ALA A 79 -10.62 -0.32 1.11
CA ALA A 79 -10.60 0.26 2.45
C ALA A 79 -11.82 -0.23 3.22
N SER A 80 -11.67 -0.72 4.46
CA SER A 80 -12.83 -1.00 5.31
C SER A 80 -13.45 0.30 5.80
N ASN A 81 -14.74 0.27 6.11
CA ASN A 81 -15.43 1.44 6.66
C ASN A 81 -14.83 1.89 8.01
N ILE A 82 -14.26 0.97 8.79
CA ILE A 82 -13.48 1.26 10.00
C ILE A 82 -12.27 2.14 9.66
N THR A 83 -11.44 1.74 8.69
CA THR A 83 -10.24 2.51 8.30
C THR A 83 -10.61 3.89 7.74
N ILE A 84 -11.72 4.00 7.01
CA ILE A 84 -12.21 5.29 6.50
C ILE A 84 -12.64 6.19 7.67
N ALA A 85 -13.45 5.68 8.60
CA ALA A 85 -13.90 6.45 9.76
C ALA A 85 -12.75 6.84 10.70
N TRP A 86 -11.78 5.95 10.90
CA TRP A 86 -10.53 6.25 11.61
C TRP A 86 -9.82 7.44 10.96
N ILE A 87 -9.52 7.38 9.67
CA ILE A 87 -8.81 8.46 8.97
C ILE A 87 -9.64 9.78 8.97
N VAL A 88 -10.97 9.72 8.88
CA VAL A 88 -11.86 10.90 8.99
C VAL A 88 -11.80 11.54 10.38
N ILE A 89 -11.58 10.77 11.45
CA ILE A 89 -11.42 11.27 12.82
C ILE A 89 -9.97 11.72 13.07
N SER A 90 -8.97 10.99 12.58
CA SER A 90 -7.55 11.32 12.72
C SER A 90 -7.17 12.59 11.95
N LEU A 91 -7.69 12.81 10.73
CA LEU A 91 -7.33 13.96 9.90
C LEU A 91 -7.49 15.32 10.61
N PRO A 92 -8.65 15.69 11.20
CA PRO A 92 -8.78 16.95 11.92
C PRO A 92 -7.91 17.02 13.19
N LEU A 93 -7.67 15.90 13.88
CA LEU A 93 -6.80 15.84 15.05
C LEU A 93 -5.33 16.10 14.66
N VAL A 94 -4.83 15.43 13.64
CA VAL A 94 -3.46 15.59 13.11
C VAL A 94 -3.26 17.00 12.55
N ILE A 95 -4.26 17.60 11.91
CA ILE A 95 -4.24 19.02 11.50
C ILE A 95 -4.17 19.95 12.72
N TRP A 96 -5.02 19.73 13.73
CA TRP A 96 -5.07 20.56 14.94
C TRP A 96 -3.74 20.54 15.72
N ASP A 97 -3.11 19.36 15.80
CA ASP A 97 -1.80 19.14 16.42
C ASP A 97 -0.64 19.73 15.59
N SER A 98 -0.69 19.58 14.25
CA SER A 98 0.23 20.28 13.33
C SER A 98 0.20 21.79 13.58
N LEU A 99 -1.01 22.36 13.62
CA LEU A 99 -1.20 23.80 13.78
C LEU A 99 -0.82 24.26 15.19
N TYR A 100 -1.06 23.46 16.23
CA TYR A 100 -0.58 23.77 17.57
C TYR A 100 0.94 23.96 17.58
N ILE A 101 1.70 22.99 17.06
CA ILE A 101 3.16 23.01 17.05
C ILE A 101 3.76 24.06 16.10
N LEU A 102 3.21 24.20 14.89
CA LEU A 102 3.80 25.04 13.83
C LEU A 102 3.48 26.53 13.99
N LEU A 103 2.41 26.89 14.72
CA LEU A 103 2.07 28.28 15.01
C LEU A 103 2.54 28.73 16.41
N ARG A 104 3.43 27.96 17.07
CA ARG A 104 4.12 28.40 18.30
C ARG A 104 4.95 29.66 18.00
N PRO A 105 4.95 30.67 18.89
CA PRO A 105 4.36 30.68 20.23
C PRO A 105 2.89 31.19 20.27
N HIS A 106 2.26 31.52 19.14
CA HIS A 106 0.92 32.13 19.13
C HIS A 106 -0.21 31.20 19.61
N THR A 107 0.01 29.90 19.57
CA THR A 107 -0.87 28.82 20.07
C THR A 107 -0.59 28.41 21.52
N MET A 108 0.51 28.87 22.12
CA MET A 108 0.94 28.51 23.47
C MET A 108 0.23 29.36 24.54
N GLU A 109 0.50 29.11 25.82
CA GLU A 109 -0.04 29.89 26.93
C GLU A 109 0.26 31.39 26.77
N GLY A 110 -0.78 32.24 26.81
CA GLY A 110 -0.68 33.68 26.56
C GLY A 110 -0.60 34.07 25.07
N GLY A 111 -0.63 33.09 24.16
CA GLY A 111 -0.60 33.29 22.72
C GLY A 111 -1.94 33.80 22.15
N LYS A 112 -1.88 34.68 21.13
CA LYS A 112 -3.05 35.33 20.51
C LYS A 112 -4.08 34.38 19.90
N LEU A 113 -3.67 33.17 19.50
CA LEU A 113 -4.55 32.16 18.89
C LEU A 113 -5.01 31.11 19.92
N GLN A 114 -4.38 31.06 21.09
CA GLN A 114 -4.62 30.03 22.10
C GLN A 114 -6.11 29.92 22.48
N TRP A 115 -6.77 31.05 22.68
CA TRP A 115 -8.20 31.09 22.98
C TRP A 115 -9.03 31.31 21.69
N PRO A 116 -10.11 30.54 21.44
CA PRO A 116 -10.65 29.47 22.29
C PRO A 116 -10.09 28.06 21.95
N ILE A 117 -9.43 27.88 20.80
CA ILE A 117 -9.23 26.56 20.16
C ILE A 117 -8.16 25.69 20.84
N TRP A 118 -7.09 26.28 21.39
CA TRP A 118 -5.97 25.55 22.00
C TRP A 118 -5.84 25.73 23.51
N LYS A 119 -6.83 26.31 24.20
CA LYS A 119 -6.89 26.30 25.69
C LYS A 119 -6.76 24.90 26.32
N PRO A 120 -7.32 23.78 25.81
CA PRO A 120 -7.07 22.46 26.41
C PRO A 120 -5.63 21.97 26.23
N TYR A 121 -4.90 22.44 25.22
CA TYR A 121 -3.47 22.12 25.04
C TYR A 121 -2.57 22.76 26.10
N GLU A 122 -3.05 23.74 26.87
CA GLU A 122 -2.32 24.33 28.01
C GLU A 122 -1.97 23.28 29.07
N ILE A 123 -2.95 22.44 29.45
CA ILE A 123 -2.77 21.37 30.44
C ILE A 123 -1.84 20.29 29.89
N TYR A 124 -1.98 19.95 28.59
CA TYR A 124 -1.11 18.97 27.94
C TYR A 124 0.34 19.46 27.88
N ALA A 125 0.56 20.69 27.42
CA ALA A 125 1.88 21.31 27.26
C ALA A 125 2.56 21.68 28.60
N ALA A 126 1.81 21.71 29.71
CA ALA A 126 2.38 21.82 31.07
C ALA A 126 2.91 20.47 31.61
N ILE A 127 2.43 19.34 31.07
CA ILE A 127 2.88 17.99 31.41
C ILE A 127 3.96 17.54 30.42
N ASP A 128 3.72 17.77 29.14
CA ASP A 128 4.63 17.46 28.05
C ASP A 128 5.50 18.68 27.67
N HIS A 129 6.73 18.65 28.19
CA HIS A 129 7.74 19.67 27.97
C HIS A 129 8.12 19.88 26.49
N VAL A 130 7.89 18.92 25.59
CA VAL A 130 8.18 19.03 24.15
C VAL A 130 7.19 19.97 23.46
N TYR A 131 5.94 19.98 23.94
CA TYR A 131 4.86 20.83 23.44
C TYR A 131 4.88 22.21 24.12
N GLY A 132 5.25 22.27 25.40
CA GLY A 132 5.30 23.48 26.21
C GLY A 132 6.47 24.43 26.04
N TRP A 133 6.48 25.44 26.92
CA TRP A 133 7.54 26.47 27.01
C TRP A 133 8.96 25.92 27.22
N PRO A 134 9.21 24.80 27.94
CA PRO A 134 10.57 24.26 28.07
C PRO A 134 11.21 23.88 26.73
N GLY A 135 10.51 23.11 25.88
CA GLY A 135 10.99 22.74 24.56
C GLY A 135 11.17 23.96 23.65
N TRP A 136 10.24 24.92 23.68
CA TRP A 136 10.37 26.16 22.91
C TRP A 136 11.59 27.01 23.33
N ASN A 137 11.76 27.26 24.63
CA ASN A 137 12.85 28.09 25.16
C ASN A 137 14.23 27.41 24.99
N ASN A 138 14.28 26.09 25.09
CA ASN A 138 15.50 25.31 24.82
C ASN A 138 15.84 25.22 23.32
N ASN A 139 15.01 25.79 22.44
CA ASN A 139 15.12 25.70 20.98
C ASN A 139 15.10 24.23 20.48
N ASP A 140 14.26 23.39 21.11
CA ASP A 140 14.09 22.00 20.75
C ASP A 140 13.40 21.84 19.38
N GLY A 141 14.20 21.49 18.36
CA GLY A 141 13.73 21.20 17.02
C GLY A 141 12.90 19.91 16.90
N PHE A 142 12.94 19.00 17.89
CA PHE A 142 12.21 17.73 17.84
C PHE A 142 10.69 17.96 17.78
N GLY A 143 10.15 18.78 18.68
CA GLY A 143 8.72 19.13 18.65
C GLY A 143 8.31 19.73 17.30
N GLY A 144 9.10 20.66 16.75
CA GLY A 144 8.87 21.23 15.43
C GLY A 144 8.85 20.19 14.30
N ALA A 145 9.78 19.24 14.31
CA ALA A 145 9.83 18.14 13.36
C ALA A 145 8.61 17.20 13.48
N GLN A 146 8.17 16.89 14.70
CA GLN A 146 6.98 16.09 14.97
C GLN A 146 5.69 16.74 14.41
N GLY A 147 5.59 18.08 14.45
CA GLY A 147 4.50 18.85 13.83
C GLY A 147 4.61 18.95 12.30
N ALA A 148 5.82 19.07 11.75
CA ALA A 148 6.05 19.03 10.30
C ALA A 148 5.68 17.67 9.70
N ILE A 149 5.97 16.58 10.41
CA ILE A 149 5.56 15.21 10.01
C ILE A 149 4.04 15.05 10.06
N ASN A 150 3.35 15.56 11.09
CA ASN A 150 1.88 15.59 11.13
C ASN A 150 1.29 16.30 9.90
N ALA A 151 1.89 17.43 9.49
CA ALA A 151 1.39 18.18 8.34
C ALA A 151 1.47 17.37 7.03
N ILE A 152 2.49 16.53 6.88
CA ILE A 152 2.61 15.59 5.76
C ILE A 152 1.61 14.43 5.90
N GLU A 153 1.46 13.87 7.10
CA GLU A 153 0.48 12.82 7.41
C GLU A 153 -0.97 13.27 7.10
N ALA A 154 -1.34 14.50 7.48
CA ALA A 154 -2.61 15.12 7.13
C ALA A 154 -2.82 15.25 5.62
N VAL A 155 -1.77 15.61 4.85
CA VAL A 155 -1.83 15.64 3.38
C VAL A 155 -2.01 14.24 2.80
N LEU A 156 -1.31 13.22 3.33
CA LEU A 156 -1.46 11.83 2.87
C LEU A 156 -2.86 11.27 3.17
N TYR A 157 -3.41 11.53 4.36
CA TYR A 157 -4.79 11.18 4.72
C TYR A 157 -5.82 11.91 3.87
N GLY A 158 -5.64 13.22 3.62
CA GLY A 158 -6.50 14.00 2.72
C GLY A 158 -6.49 13.45 1.29
N LEU A 159 -5.31 13.13 0.74
CA LEU A 159 -5.16 12.50 -0.58
C LEU A 159 -5.79 11.10 -0.64
N TYR A 160 -5.62 10.29 0.41
CA TYR A 160 -6.22 8.96 0.51
C TYR A 160 -7.76 9.04 0.52
N LEU A 161 -8.33 9.89 1.38
CA LEU A 161 -9.77 10.12 1.43
C LEU A 161 -10.31 10.68 0.11
N ALA A 162 -9.64 11.64 -0.52
CA ALA A 162 -10.05 12.18 -1.81
C ALA A 162 -10.05 11.12 -2.93
N ILE A 163 -9.09 10.19 -2.93
CA ILE A 163 -9.11 9.07 -3.87
C ILE A 163 -10.28 8.11 -3.58
N VAL A 164 -10.46 7.73 -2.31
CA VAL A 164 -11.54 6.81 -1.88
C VAL A 164 -12.93 7.40 -2.12
N TRP A 165 -13.12 8.70 -1.92
CA TRP A 165 -14.39 9.39 -2.15
C TRP A 165 -14.73 9.52 -3.64
N ASN A 166 -13.76 9.93 -4.46
CA ASN A 166 -13.99 10.21 -5.88
C ASN A 166 -13.97 8.96 -6.79
N HIS A 167 -13.39 7.84 -6.32
CA HIS A 167 -13.23 6.62 -7.14
C HIS A 167 -13.64 5.32 -6.43
N GLY A 168 -14.13 5.40 -5.18
CA GLY A 168 -14.57 4.25 -4.42
C GLY A 168 -15.99 3.80 -4.77
N LYS A 169 -16.15 2.51 -5.04
CA LYS A 169 -17.44 1.84 -5.18
C LYS A 169 -17.73 1.09 -3.89
N ALA A 170 -18.95 1.20 -3.36
CA ALA A 170 -19.35 0.48 -2.15
C ALA A 170 -19.27 -1.06 -2.37
N SER A 171 -18.52 -1.75 -1.52
CA SER A 171 -18.39 -3.21 -1.50
C SER A 171 -19.11 -3.78 -0.28
N LYS A 172 -19.92 -4.83 -0.51
CA LYS A 172 -20.58 -5.61 0.56
C LYS A 172 -19.62 -6.51 1.35
N GLY A 173 -18.34 -6.58 0.95
CA GLY A 173 -17.29 -7.23 1.72
C GLY A 173 -15.98 -6.46 1.63
N GLY A 174 -15.44 -6.06 2.78
CA GLY A 174 -14.10 -5.52 2.91
C GLY A 174 -13.03 -6.62 2.85
N ARG A 175 -11.92 -6.37 2.14
CA ARG A 175 -10.67 -7.14 2.26
C ARG A 175 -9.68 -6.53 3.26
N GLY A 176 -10.05 -5.42 3.91
CA GLY A 176 -9.35 -4.85 5.06
C GLY A 176 -9.62 -5.62 6.35
N VAL A 177 -9.29 -5.02 7.50
CA VAL A 177 -9.38 -5.63 8.84
C VAL A 177 -10.70 -6.39 9.05
N GLN A 178 -10.63 -7.73 9.05
CA GLN A 178 -11.77 -8.60 9.26
C GLN A 178 -12.03 -8.75 10.76
N VAL A 179 -12.88 -7.87 11.30
CA VAL A 179 -13.30 -7.91 12.71
C VAL A 179 -14.28 -9.06 12.92
N GLY A 180 -13.76 -10.27 13.06
CA GLY A 180 -14.49 -11.46 13.53
C GLY A 180 -15.47 -12.08 12.53
N GLU A 181 -15.52 -13.42 12.52
CA GLU A 181 -16.55 -14.20 11.86
C GLU A 181 -17.88 -14.06 12.65
N GLY A 182 -18.60 -12.96 12.40
CA GLY A 182 -19.85 -12.64 13.10
C GLY A 182 -20.29 -11.18 13.03
N VAL A 183 -19.41 -10.22 12.72
CA VAL A 183 -19.78 -8.79 12.69
C VAL A 183 -20.49 -8.43 11.38
N SER A 184 -21.78 -8.73 11.33
CA SER A 184 -22.70 -8.30 10.27
C SER A 184 -23.01 -6.81 10.38
N GLY A 185 -22.88 -6.06 9.27
CA GLY A 185 -23.33 -4.67 9.16
C GLY A 185 -22.33 -3.75 8.45
N TRP A 186 -22.48 -2.43 8.66
CA TRP A 186 -21.64 -1.39 8.06
C TRP A 186 -20.14 -1.61 8.30
N VAL A 187 -19.76 -2.21 9.44
CA VAL A 187 -18.38 -2.50 9.84
C VAL A 187 -17.68 -3.48 8.89
N ALA A 188 -18.40 -4.46 8.33
CA ALA A 188 -17.87 -5.40 7.33
C ALA A 188 -17.85 -4.84 5.89
N GLY A 189 -18.48 -3.68 5.67
CA GLY A 189 -18.46 -2.97 4.40
C GLY A 189 -17.14 -2.24 4.14
N GLY A 190 -16.94 -1.81 2.90
CA GLY A 190 -15.79 -1.01 2.51
C GLY A 190 -15.94 -0.32 1.17
N MET A 191 -15.03 0.60 0.88
CA MET A 191 -14.93 1.28 -0.41
C MET A 191 -13.83 0.64 -1.26
N ARG A 192 -14.22 0.07 -2.41
CA ARG A 192 -13.33 -0.59 -3.37
C ARG A 192 -12.89 0.40 -4.45
N VAL A 193 -11.59 0.59 -4.63
CA VAL A 193 -11.00 1.46 -5.66
C VAL A 193 -10.22 0.59 -6.65
N GLU A 194 -10.57 0.65 -7.92
CA GLU A 194 -10.11 -0.28 -8.95
C GLU A 194 -8.89 0.25 -9.73
N GLY A 195 -8.04 -0.67 -10.21
CA GLY A 195 -6.93 -0.39 -11.12
C GLY A 195 -5.86 0.55 -10.57
N ARG A 196 -5.25 1.34 -11.46
CA ARG A 196 -4.09 2.21 -11.15
C ARG A 196 -4.40 3.23 -10.04
N THR A 197 -5.64 3.70 -9.94
CA THR A 197 -6.05 4.65 -8.89
C THR A 197 -6.09 3.97 -7.51
N GLY A 198 -6.52 2.71 -7.45
CA GLY A 198 -6.43 1.92 -6.22
C GLY A 198 -4.99 1.64 -5.80
N ASN A 199 -4.08 1.36 -6.75
CA ASN A 199 -2.65 1.18 -6.44
C ASN A 199 -2.08 2.43 -5.75
N ARG A 200 -2.44 3.62 -6.23
CA ARG A 200 -2.03 4.90 -5.60
C ARG A 200 -2.61 5.04 -4.18
N ALA A 201 -3.88 4.69 -3.98
CA ALA A 201 -4.49 4.70 -2.65
C ALA A 201 -3.76 3.76 -1.67
N LEU A 202 -3.43 2.53 -2.08
CA LEU A 202 -2.70 1.59 -1.24
C LEU A 202 -1.30 2.11 -0.88
N VAL A 203 -0.54 2.65 -1.84
CA VAL A 203 0.79 3.21 -1.58
C VAL A 203 0.71 4.40 -0.63
N ILE A 204 -0.22 5.35 -0.86
CA ILE A 204 -0.40 6.51 0.02
C ILE A 204 -0.77 6.09 1.45
N GLY A 205 -1.71 5.16 1.61
CA GLY A 205 -2.12 4.65 2.92
C GLY A 205 -1.01 3.88 3.64
N PHE A 206 -0.21 3.10 2.91
CA PHE A 206 0.96 2.40 3.46
C PHE A 206 2.07 3.38 3.88
N THR A 207 2.40 4.37 3.04
CA THR A 207 3.38 5.41 3.38
C THR A 207 2.94 6.22 4.59
N ALA A 208 1.65 6.56 4.71
CA ALA A 208 1.11 7.19 5.91
C ALA A 208 1.29 6.30 7.15
N ALA A 209 0.86 5.04 7.11
CA ALA A 209 0.98 4.13 8.24
C ALA A 209 2.44 3.90 8.70
N VAL A 210 3.39 3.81 7.76
CA VAL A 210 4.83 3.73 8.09
C VAL A 210 5.32 5.04 8.69
N MET A 211 4.92 6.20 8.15
CA MET A 211 5.24 7.52 8.70
C MET A 211 4.75 7.69 10.14
N THR A 212 3.49 7.37 10.42
CA THR A 212 2.91 7.46 11.78
C THR A 212 3.65 6.53 12.74
N LEU A 213 3.91 5.27 12.33
CA LEU A 213 4.65 4.30 13.16
C LEU A 213 6.08 4.78 13.46
N SER A 214 6.82 5.25 12.46
CA SER A 214 8.17 5.80 12.65
C SER A 214 8.16 7.06 13.52
N LYS A 215 7.16 7.94 13.37
CA LYS A 215 6.99 9.13 14.23
C LYS A 215 6.82 8.72 15.69
N THR A 216 5.89 7.80 15.98
CA THR A 216 5.62 7.31 17.34
C THR A 216 6.83 6.63 17.96
N LEU A 217 7.55 5.78 17.21
CA LEU A 217 8.76 5.12 17.71
C LEU A 217 9.87 6.14 18.06
N LEU A 218 10.10 7.14 17.20
CA LEU A 218 11.04 8.24 17.49
C LEU A 218 10.63 9.05 18.72
N TYR A 219 9.33 9.18 18.97
CA TYR A 219 8.77 9.88 20.13
C TYR A 219 8.96 9.09 21.44
N CYS A 220 8.70 7.78 21.44
CA CYS A 220 9.01 6.91 22.58
C CYS A 220 10.50 6.90 22.91
N GLU A 221 11.38 6.78 21.91
CA GLU A 221 12.83 6.81 22.08
C GLU A 221 13.32 8.16 22.63
N TYR A 222 12.74 9.27 22.17
CA TYR A 222 13.08 10.61 22.66
C TYR A 222 12.73 10.79 24.15
N ILE A 223 11.52 10.37 24.56
CA ILE A 223 11.10 10.40 25.97
C ILE A 223 12.00 9.48 26.83
N ALA A 224 12.31 8.28 26.36
CA ALA A 224 13.22 7.37 27.05
C ALA A 224 14.62 7.96 27.22
N SER A 225 15.14 8.65 26.20
CA SER A 225 16.42 9.38 26.26
C SER A 225 16.42 10.56 27.26
N MET A 226 15.25 11.08 27.64
CA MET A 226 15.10 12.09 28.71
C MET A 226 15.03 11.47 30.12
N GLY A 227 15.12 10.14 30.24
CA GLY A 227 15.01 9.42 31.52
C GLY A 227 13.58 9.35 32.06
N MET A 228 12.59 9.74 31.26
CA MET A 228 11.17 9.58 31.58
C MET A 228 10.71 8.22 31.06
N GLY A 229 10.06 7.41 31.90
CA GLY A 229 9.57 6.10 31.50
C GLY A 229 8.41 6.21 30.52
N CYS A 230 8.45 5.41 29.46
CA CYS A 230 7.27 5.24 28.58
C CYS A 230 6.18 4.50 29.36
N LEU A 231 4.97 5.07 29.36
CA LEU A 231 3.74 4.49 29.94
C LEU A 231 3.10 3.45 28.99
#